data_AF-A0A8T4N8R8-F1
#
_entry.id   AF-A0A8T4N8R8-F1
#
_cell.length_a   1.000
_cell.length_b   1.000
_cell.length_c   1.000
_cell.angle_alpha   90.00
_cell.angle_beta   90.00
_cell.angle_gamma   90.00
#
_symmetry.space_group_name_H-M   'P 1'
#
loop_
_entity.id
_entity.type
_entity.pdbx_description
1 polymer ?
#
loop_
_entity_poly.entity_id
_entity_poly.type
_entity_poly.pdbx_seq_one_letter_code
_entity_poly.pdbx_strand_id
1 'polypeptide(L)'
;MGFFRGSSLFILSILLLLSFFAAGSFLIVSTSLKYENVQKELGPVIQELSKGLNDENRALFNETAVRELLQDSYYKNYDCDFWNCLATEQTPLFLVSQKAKDYWKEKFYYSLLISLALVGLIFFLVQNKLNWPVIVGSILILSSIPLLKIKGLISLFIPGEISVLSTFLNIFFSKALMVFWISFIFGLVLIGIGLGLKFSNADFVKKITEKTEKKETTKKKR
;
A
#
# COMPACT_ATOMS: atom_id res chain seq x y z
N MET A 1 32.68 -7.55 -14.43
CA MET A 1 31.67 -6.60 -13.91
C MET A 1 30.32 -7.24 -13.52
N GLY A 2 30.08 -8.55 -13.75
CA GLY A 2 28.77 -9.17 -13.46
C GLY A 2 28.40 -9.24 -11.98
N PHE A 3 29.37 -9.51 -11.10
CA PHE A 3 29.13 -9.72 -9.67
C PHE A 3 28.56 -8.48 -8.96
N PHE A 4 29.18 -7.30 -9.16
CA PHE A 4 28.70 -6.05 -8.56
C PHE A 4 27.28 -5.67 -9.00
N ARG A 5 26.95 -5.87 -10.27
CA ARG A 5 25.59 -5.59 -10.79
C ARG A 5 24.55 -6.53 -10.18
N GLY A 6 24.87 -7.83 -10.09
CA GLY A 6 23.97 -8.81 -9.49
C GLY A 6 23.71 -8.51 -8.01
N SER A 7 24.77 -8.24 -7.24
CA SER A 7 24.65 -7.90 -5.81
C SER A 7 23.85 -6.60 -5.59
N SER A 8 24.11 -5.55 -6.38
CA SER A 8 23.37 -4.29 -6.25
C SER A 8 21.89 -4.44 -6.62
N LEU A 9 21.56 -5.20 -7.67
CA LEU A 9 20.17 -5.48 -8.05
C LEU A 9 19.42 -6.24 -6.94
N PHE A 10 20.07 -7.22 -6.30
CA PHE A 10 19.51 -7.95 -5.17
C PHE A 10 19.17 -7.01 -3.99
N ILE A 11 20.10 -6.15 -3.59
CA ILE A 11 19.89 -5.18 -2.51
C ILE A 11 18.76 -4.21 -2.86
N LEU A 12 18.75 -3.66 -4.07
CA LEU A 12 17.68 -2.77 -4.53
C LEU A 12 16.32 -3.46 -4.57
N SER A 13 16.28 -4.76 -4.88
CA SER A 13 15.03 -5.53 -4.91
C SER A 13 14.44 -5.70 -3.52
N ILE A 14 15.28 -5.95 -2.50
CA ILE A 14 14.85 -5.99 -1.10
C ILE A 14 14.36 -4.62 -0.64
N LEU A 15 15.09 -3.55 -0.95
CA LEU A 15 14.68 -2.18 -0.62
C LEU A 15 13.36 -1.82 -1.29
N LEU A 16 13.17 -2.20 -2.55
CA LEU A 16 11.92 -1.98 -3.28
C LEU A 16 10.77 -2.78 -2.67
N LEU A 17 11.00 -4.03 -2.28
CA LEU A 17 10.01 -4.86 -1.60
C LEU A 17 9.53 -4.19 -0.30
N LEU A 18 10.45 -3.73 0.54
CA LEU A 18 10.12 -3.05 1.79
C LEU A 18 9.39 -1.72 1.53
N SER A 19 9.80 -0.98 0.51
CA SER A 19 9.16 0.28 0.11
C SER A 19 7.72 0.07 -0.38
N PHE A 20 7.46 -0.94 -1.22
CA PHE A 20 6.11 -1.29 -1.64
C PHE A 20 5.25 -1.78 -0.48
N PHE A 21 5.81 -2.59 0.43
CA PHE A 21 5.09 -3.01 1.63
C PHE A 21 4.70 -1.82 2.52
N ALA A 22 5.62 -0.88 2.73
CA ALA A 22 5.35 0.35 3.48
C ALA A 22 4.30 1.23 2.80
N ALA A 23 4.41 1.43 1.48
CA ALA A 23 3.42 2.17 0.70
C ALA A 23 2.03 1.51 0.80
N GLY A 24 1.95 0.19 0.64
CA GLY A 24 0.70 -0.56 0.81
C GLY A 24 0.11 -0.38 2.20
N SER A 25 0.93 -0.46 3.25
CA SER A 25 0.49 -0.29 4.65
C SER A 25 -0.06 1.12 4.91
N PHE A 26 0.61 2.18 4.45
CA PHE A 26 0.13 3.55 4.59
C PHE A 26 -1.15 3.82 3.78
N LEU A 27 -1.28 3.20 2.60
CA LEU A 27 -2.50 3.30 1.81
C LEU A 27 -3.67 2.61 2.52
N ILE A 28 -3.44 1.46 3.14
CA ILE A 28 -4.47 0.76 3.93
C ILE A 28 -4.94 1.68 5.06
N VAL A 29 -4.04 2.19 5.87
CA VAL A 29 -4.38 3.05 7.01
C VAL A 29 -5.13 4.30 6.53
N SER A 30 -4.61 5.02 5.55
CA SER A 30 -5.26 6.26 5.07
C SER A 30 -6.63 6.03 4.43
N THR A 31 -6.81 4.93 3.70
CA THR A 31 -8.13 4.60 3.10
C THR A 31 -9.12 4.07 4.14
N SER A 32 -8.64 3.38 5.16
CA SER A 32 -9.42 2.93 6.31
C SER A 32 -9.92 4.09 7.16
N LEU A 33 -9.13 5.14 7.35
CA LEU A 33 -9.51 6.32 8.16
C LEU A 33 -10.47 7.31 7.48
N LYS A 34 -11.15 6.93 6.39
CA LYS A 34 -12.25 7.75 5.85
C LYS A 34 -13.41 7.79 6.84
N TYR A 35 -14.01 8.98 7.01
CA TYR A 35 -15.12 9.21 7.93
C TYR A 35 -16.21 8.13 7.87
N GLU A 36 -16.64 7.74 6.66
CA GLU A 36 -17.65 6.69 6.44
C GLU A 36 -17.27 5.34 7.07
N ASN A 37 -16.00 4.94 6.96
CA ASN A 37 -15.51 3.70 7.54
C ASN A 37 -15.38 3.83 9.06
N VAL A 38 -14.86 4.96 9.54
CA VAL A 38 -14.73 5.24 10.98
C VAL A 38 -16.11 5.24 11.64
N GLN A 39 -17.09 5.90 11.05
CA GLN A 39 -18.48 5.94 11.52
C GLN A 39 -19.12 4.54 11.51
N LYS A 40 -18.89 3.75 10.45
CA LYS A 40 -19.43 2.39 10.33
C LYS A 40 -18.92 1.46 11.44
N GLU A 41 -17.64 1.57 11.78
CA GLU A 41 -17.00 0.67 12.74
C GLU A 41 -17.09 1.19 14.19
N LEU A 42 -16.94 2.50 14.44
CA LEU A 42 -17.03 3.09 15.80
C LEU A 42 -18.45 3.44 16.23
N GLY A 43 -19.36 3.70 15.30
CA GLY A 43 -20.74 4.09 15.62
C GLY A 43 -21.43 3.10 16.57
N PRO A 44 -21.43 1.78 16.27
CA PRO A 44 -22.01 0.77 17.16
C PRO A 44 -21.30 0.70 18.52
N VAL A 45 -19.98 0.86 18.56
CA VAL A 45 -19.18 0.82 19.81
C VAL A 45 -19.56 1.97 20.73
N ILE A 46 -19.70 3.18 20.20
CA ILE A 46 -20.11 4.35 20.99
C ILE A 46 -21.55 4.20 21.47
N GLN A 47 -22.45 3.67 20.64
CA GLN A 47 -23.83 3.37 21.03
C GLN A 47 -23.92 2.30 22.14
N GLU A 48 -23.04 1.30 22.12
CA GLU A 48 -23.00 0.29 23.17
C GLU A 48 -22.49 0.88 24.49
N LEU A 49 -21.44 1.71 24.44
CA LEU A 49 -20.94 2.43 25.61
C LEU A 49 -21.99 3.39 26.17
N SER A 50 -22.78 4.06 25.32
CA SER A 50 -23.84 4.97 25.78
C SER A 50 -25.01 4.23 26.44
N LYS A 51 -25.31 2.99 26.02
CA LYS A 51 -26.34 2.15 26.66
C LYS A 51 -25.98 1.71 28.08
N GLY A 52 -24.69 1.64 28.38
CA GLY A 52 -24.17 1.36 29.72
C GLY A 52 -24.24 2.55 30.68
N LEU A 53 -24.56 3.75 30.19
CA LEU A 53 -24.81 4.94 31.02
C LEU A 53 -26.28 4.96 31.49
N ASN A 54 -26.54 5.54 32.68
CA ASN A 54 -27.86 5.59 33.33
C ASN A 54 -28.99 6.09 32.40
N ASP A 55 -30.20 5.58 32.62
CA ASP A 55 -31.40 5.80 31.78
C ASP A 55 -31.75 7.28 31.52
N GLU A 56 -31.32 8.19 32.39
CA GLU A 56 -31.51 9.65 32.26
C GLU A 56 -30.82 10.23 31.01
N ASN A 57 -29.72 9.62 30.55
CA ASN A 57 -28.97 10.09 29.37
C ASN A 57 -29.42 9.45 28.05
N ARG A 58 -30.30 8.44 28.07
CA ARG A 58 -30.71 7.70 26.86
C ARG A 58 -31.45 8.54 25.83
N ALA A 59 -32.21 9.54 26.28
CA ALA A 59 -32.93 10.46 25.39
C ALA A 59 -31.98 11.41 24.63
N LEU A 60 -30.76 11.64 25.15
CA LEU A 60 -29.76 12.51 24.56
C LEU A 60 -28.91 11.79 23.49
N PHE A 61 -28.71 10.48 23.62
CA PHE A 61 -27.95 9.65 22.68
C PHE A 61 -28.84 9.04 21.60
N ASN A 62 -29.43 9.89 20.76
CA ASN A 62 -29.97 9.44 19.48
C ASN A 62 -28.81 9.19 18.48
N GLU A 63 -29.02 8.40 17.44
CA GLU A 63 -28.03 8.16 16.39
C GLU A 63 -27.44 9.46 15.82
N THR A 64 -28.24 10.52 15.76
CA THR A 64 -27.83 11.86 15.33
C THR A 64 -26.76 12.46 16.24
N ALA A 65 -26.92 12.38 17.57
CA ALA A 65 -25.95 12.95 18.51
C ALA A 65 -24.60 12.22 18.45
N VAL A 66 -24.62 10.89 18.27
CA VAL A 66 -23.39 10.10 18.07
C VAL A 66 -22.68 10.51 16.78
N ARG A 67 -23.44 10.77 15.70
CA ARG A 67 -22.89 11.23 14.43
C ARG A 67 -22.26 12.62 14.55
N GLU A 68 -22.94 13.55 15.21
CA GLU A 68 -22.42 14.91 15.44
C GLU A 68 -21.13 14.86 16.28
N LEU A 69 -21.11 14.08 17.36
CA LEU A 69 -19.92 13.93 18.21
C LEU A 69 -18.74 13.27 17.44
N LEU A 70 -19.01 12.24 16.64
CA LEU A 70 -17.99 11.62 15.79
C LEU A 70 -17.49 12.58 14.71
N GLN A 71 -18.38 13.36 14.12
CA GLN A 71 -18.03 14.34 13.10
C GLN A 71 -17.15 15.43 13.70
N ASP A 72 -17.56 16.02 14.82
CA ASP A 72 -16.79 17.05 15.53
C ASP A 72 -15.42 16.51 15.97
N SER A 73 -15.37 15.28 16.48
CA SER A 73 -14.10 14.66 16.87
C SER A 73 -13.22 14.32 15.65
N TYR A 74 -13.80 13.92 14.52
CA TYR A 74 -13.05 13.55 13.31
C TYR A 74 -12.44 14.78 12.64
N TYR A 75 -13.22 15.86 12.54
CA TYR A 75 -12.85 17.12 11.88
C TYR A 75 -12.22 18.13 12.83
N LYS A 76 -11.94 17.74 14.09
CA LYS A 76 -11.26 18.61 15.06
C LYS A 76 -9.92 19.09 14.48
N ASN A 77 -9.73 20.40 14.45
CA ASN A 77 -8.45 21.01 14.12
C ASN A 77 -7.51 20.89 15.33
N TYR A 78 -6.35 20.28 15.11
CA TYR A 78 -5.29 20.18 16.10
C TYR A 78 -4.13 21.07 15.66
N ASP A 79 -3.54 21.83 16.57
CA ASP A 79 -2.44 22.77 16.27
C ASP A 79 -1.04 22.15 16.45
N CYS A 80 -0.96 20.86 16.79
CA CYS A 80 0.30 20.12 17.00
C CYS A 80 0.67 19.23 15.80
N ASP A 81 1.95 18.89 15.64
CA ASP A 81 2.36 17.84 14.68
C ASP A 81 1.81 16.47 15.07
N PHE A 82 1.66 15.55 14.11
CA PHE A 82 1.04 14.24 14.34
C PHE A 82 1.60 13.49 15.56
N TRP A 83 2.93 13.40 15.65
CA TRP A 83 3.60 12.70 16.75
C TRP A 83 3.51 13.46 18.08
N ASN A 84 3.52 14.79 18.02
CA ASN A 84 3.34 15.61 19.21
C ASN A 84 1.92 15.44 19.75
N CYS A 85 0.90 15.54 18.90
CA CYS A 85 -0.48 15.28 19.28
C CYS A 85 -0.65 13.86 19.83
N LEU A 86 -0.04 12.85 19.20
CA LEU A 86 -0.12 11.48 19.70
C LEU A 86 0.49 11.30 21.10
N ALA A 87 1.53 12.08 21.42
CA ALA A 87 2.19 12.04 22.72
C ALA A 87 1.48 12.89 23.78
N THR A 88 0.85 14.00 23.40
CA THR A 88 0.25 14.97 24.33
C THR A 88 -1.24 14.77 24.54
N GLU A 89 -1.97 14.33 23.51
CA GLU A 89 -3.41 14.13 23.61
C GLU A 89 -3.73 12.82 24.33
N GLN A 90 -4.57 12.90 25.36
CA GLN A 90 -5.02 11.72 26.11
C GLN A 90 -6.15 10.96 25.39
N THR A 91 -6.64 11.44 24.26
CA THR A 91 -7.79 10.86 23.57
C THR A 91 -7.37 9.95 22.41
N PRO A 92 -7.71 8.65 22.44
CA PRO A 92 -7.37 7.73 21.35
C PRO A 92 -8.13 8.05 20.05
N LEU A 93 -9.16 8.91 20.11
CA LEU A 93 -9.89 9.39 18.94
C LEU A 93 -9.02 10.21 17.97
N PHE A 94 -7.93 10.81 18.44
CA PHE A 94 -6.98 11.50 17.56
C PHE A 94 -6.46 10.59 16.45
N LEU A 95 -6.21 9.31 16.75
CA LEU A 95 -5.70 8.31 15.79
C LEU A 95 -6.66 8.02 14.64
N VAL A 96 -7.95 8.29 14.81
CA VAL A 96 -8.98 8.11 13.78
C VAL A 96 -9.48 9.41 13.17
N SER A 97 -8.82 10.54 13.48
CA SER A 97 -9.17 11.86 12.96
C SER A 97 -8.81 12.06 11.49
N GLN A 98 -9.34 13.13 10.88
CA GLN A 98 -8.90 13.59 9.56
C GLN A 98 -7.40 13.89 9.54
N LYS A 99 -6.85 14.46 10.61
CA LYS A 99 -5.43 14.77 10.71
C LYS A 99 -4.56 13.52 10.61
N ALA A 100 -4.97 12.44 11.28
CA ALA A 100 -4.31 11.15 11.16
C ALA A 100 -4.38 10.61 9.73
N LYS A 101 -5.57 10.63 9.12
CA LYS A 101 -5.75 10.22 7.71
C LYS A 101 -4.81 10.96 6.76
N ASP A 102 -4.75 12.28 6.88
CA ASP A 102 -3.95 13.12 5.99
C ASP A 102 -2.44 12.88 6.20
N TYR A 103 -2.00 12.69 7.45
CA TYR A 103 -0.63 12.26 7.76
C TYR A 103 -0.25 10.95 7.07
N TRP A 104 -1.06 9.90 7.21
CA TRP A 104 -0.79 8.60 6.58
C TRP A 104 -0.86 8.67 5.05
N LYS A 105 -1.75 9.50 4.51
CA LYS A 105 -1.84 9.77 3.07
C LYS A 105 -0.57 10.45 2.54
N GLU A 106 -0.02 11.41 3.27
CA GLU A 106 1.26 12.06 2.93
C GLU A 106 2.41 11.04 2.95
N LYS A 107 2.51 10.21 4.00
CA LYS A 107 3.54 9.14 4.08
C LYS A 107 3.41 8.11 2.97
N PHE A 108 2.17 7.79 2.56
CA PHE A 108 1.94 6.97 1.37
C PHE A 108 2.59 7.58 0.12
N TYR A 109 2.35 8.86 -0.19
CA TYR A 109 2.95 9.51 -1.36
C TYR A 109 4.47 9.59 -1.28
N TYR A 110 5.03 9.86 -0.10
CA TYR A 110 6.48 9.87 0.10
C TYR A 110 7.09 8.49 -0.16
N SER A 111 6.48 7.42 0.37
CA SER A 111 6.91 6.04 0.11
C SER A 111 6.77 5.67 -1.37
N LEU A 112 5.67 6.09 -2.02
CA LEU A 112 5.45 5.89 -3.44
C LEU A 112 6.56 6.54 -4.28
N LEU A 113 6.93 7.79 -3.97
CA LEU A 113 8.02 8.50 -4.66
C LEU A 113 9.36 7.76 -4.55
N ILE A 114 9.70 7.28 -3.34
CA ILE A 114 10.90 6.46 -3.12
C ILE A 114 10.84 5.17 -3.96
N SER A 115 9.70 4.48 -3.96
CA SER A 115 9.54 3.26 -4.75
C SER A 115 9.71 3.50 -6.26
N LEU A 116 9.21 4.63 -6.77
CA LEU A 116 9.39 5.02 -8.18
C LEU A 116 10.86 5.30 -8.50
N ALA A 117 11.58 5.99 -7.62
CA ALA A 117 13.01 6.21 -7.78
C ALA A 117 13.78 4.86 -7.80
N LEU A 118 13.45 3.93 -6.89
CA LEU A 118 14.04 2.59 -6.86
C LEU A 118 13.74 1.78 -8.12
N VAL A 119 12.50 1.84 -8.64
CA VAL A 119 12.14 1.23 -9.92
C VAL A 119 12.99 1.80 -11.07
N GLY A 120 13.20 3.13 -11.09
CA GLY A 120 14.09 3.78 -12.05
C GLY A 120 15.52 3.27 -11.95
N LEU A 121 16.06 3.12 -10.75
CA LEU A 121 17.40 2.55 -10.54
C LEU A 121 17.49 1.10 -11.02
N ILE A 122 16.50 0.26 -10.70
CA ILE A 122 16.45 -1.14 -11.18
C ILE A 122 16.43 -1.17 -12.71
N PHE A 123 15.67 -0.29 -13.37
CA PHE A 123 15.66 -0.20 -14.83
C PHE A 123 17.06 0.02 -15.43
N PHE A 124 17.89 0.87 -14.81
CA PHE A 124 19.26 1.10 -15.26
C PHE A 124 20.21 -0.07 -14.98
N LEU A 125 19.98 -0.83 -13.90
CA LEU A 125 20.86 -1.93 -13.51
C LEU A 125 20.54 -3.26 -14.22
N VAL A 126 19.30 -3.47 -14.65
CA VAL A 126 18.88 -4.70 -15.34
C VAL A 126 19.53 -4.78 -16.72
N GLN A 127 20.23 -5.89 -17.00
CA GLN A 127 20.91 -6.10 -18.28
C GLN A 127 19.94 -6.15 -19.47
N ASN A 128 18.86 -6.92 -19.34
CA ASN A 128 17.82 -7.00 -20.35
C ASN A 128 16.62 -6.15 -19.91
N LYS A 129 16.55 -4.93 -20.45
CA LYS A 129 15.48 -3.97 -20.12
C LYS A 129 14.09 -4.60 -20.25
N LEU A 130 13.86 -5.54 -21.16
CA LEU A 130 12.53 -6.19 -21.30
C LEU A 130 12.09 -6.99 -20.08
N ASN A 131 13.03 -7.42 -19.23
CA ASN A 131 12.71 -8.16 -18.01
C ASN A 131 12.36 -7.23 -16.83
N TRP A 132 12.60 -5.92 -16.93
CA TRP A 132 12.35 -4.97 -15.82
C TRP A 132 10.88 -5.00 -15.32
N PRO A 133 9.84 -5.04 -16.17
CA PRO A 133 8.45 -5.02 -15.71
C PRO A 133 8.09 -6.32 -14.99
N VAL A 134 8.67 -7.46 -15.43
CA VAL A 134 8.46 -8.76 -14.79
C VAL A 134 9.06 -8.76 -13.38
N ILE A 135 10.27 -8.22 -13.22
CA ILE A 135 10.95 -8.12 -11.92
C ILE A 135 10.13 -7.24 -10.97
N VAL A 136 9.78 -6.01 -11.39
CA VAL A 136 9.01 -5.07 -10.57
C VAL A 136 7.63 -5.60 -10.24
N GLY A 137 6.93 -6.19 -11.21
CA GLY A 137 5.62 -6.81 -11.00
C GLY A 137 5.68 -7.99 -10.01
N SER A 138 6.71 -8.82 -10.10
CA SER A 138 6.92 -9.95 -9.17
C SER A 138 7.18 -9.46 -7.74
N ILE A 139 8.02 -8.42 -7.57
CA ILE A 139 8.29 -7.80 -6.27
C ILE A 139 7.02 -7.18 -5.70
N LEU A 140 6.22 -6.49 -6.52
CA LEU A 140 4.96 -5.90 -6.08
C LEU A 140 3.97 -6.95 -5.57
N ILE A 141 3.79 -8.06 -6.30
CA ILE A 141 2.96 -9.19 -5.86
C ILE A 141 3.49 -9.75 -4.54
N LEU A 142 4.80 -10.02 -4.46
CA LEU A 142 5.43 -10.58 -3.26
C LEU A 142 5.24 -9.66 -2.03
N SER A 143 5.36 -8.35 -2.21
CA SER A 143 5.14 -7.34 -1.16
C SER A 143 3.68 -7.22 -0.71
N SER A 144 2.73 -7.63 -1.56
CA SER A 144 1.29 -7.58 -1.23
C SER A 144 0.85 -8.73 -0.32
N ILE A 145 1.55 -9.87 -0.34
CA ILE A 145 1.18 -11.07 0.44
C ILE A 145 1.15 -10.79 1.96
N PRO A 146 2.17 -10.13 2.56
CA PRO A 146 2.11 -9.77 3.98
C PRO A 146 0.91 -8.89 4.36
N LEU A 147 0.39 -8.07 3.43
CA LEU A 147 -0.75 -7.19 3.69
C LEU A 147 -2.03 -7.97 3.98
N LEU A 148 -2.22 -9.15 3.36
CA LEU A 148 -3.37 -10.03 3.66
C LEU A 148 -3.35 -10.56 5.09
N LYS A 149 -2.15 -10.87 5.60
CA LYS A 149 -1.95 -11.45 6.92
C LYS A 149 -1.55 -10.43 7.98
N ILE A 150 -1.72 -9.14 7.73
CA ILE A 150 -1.24 -8.10 8.62
C ILE A 150 -1.84 -8.19 10.03
N LYS A 151 -3.13 -8.58 10.15
CA LYS A 151 -3.76 -8.86 11.44
C LYS A 151 -3.05 -9.98 12.21
N GLY A 152 -2.72 -11.08 11.51
CA GLY A 152 -1.99 -12.21 12.07
C GLY A 152 -0.53 -11.89 12.41
N LEU A 153 0.12 -11.04 11.62
CA LEU A 153 1.47 -10.56 11.93
C LEU A 153 1.47 -9.71 13.19
N ILE A 154 0.52 -8.77 13.33
CA ILE A 154 0.43 -7.91 14.51
C ILE A 154 0.13 -8.73 15.77
N SER A 155 -0.73 -9.74 15.70
CA SER A 155 -0.99 -10.63 16.84
C SER A 155 0.24 -11.44 17.29
N LEU A 156 1.26 -11.62 16.43
CA LEU A 156 2.51 -12.28 16.81
C LEU A 156 3.39 -11.36 17.67
N PHE A 157 3.40 -10.06 17.38
CA PHE A 157 4.23 -9.08 18.09
C PHE A 157 3.58 -8.52 19.35
N ILE A 158 2.25 -8.53 19.45
CA ILE A 158 1.51 -8.03 20.61
C ILE A 158 0.67 -9.17 21.19
N PRO A 159 1.28 -10.07 22.00
CA PRO A 159 0.55 -11.12 22.69
C PRO A 159 -0.28 -10.50 23.82
N GLY A 160 -1.60 -10.41 23.63
CA GLY A 160 -2.54 -9.96 24.66
C GLY A 160 -3.87 -9.47 24.10
N GLU A 161 -4.97 -9.94 24.68
CA GLU A 161 -6.34 -9.51 24.34
C GLU A 161 -6.66 -8.12 24.91
N ILE A 162 -5.98 -7.07 24.44
CA ILE A 162 -6.48 -5.72 24.70
C ILE A 162 -7.62 -5.46 23.71
N SER A 163 -8.86 -5.65 24.17
CA SER A 163 -10.11 -5.47 23.41
C SER A 163 -10.20 -4.11 22.69
N VAL A 164 -9.61 -3.08 23.27
CA VAL A 164 -9.57 -1.73 22.70
C VAL A 164 -8.62 -1.68 21.49
N LEU A 165 -7.42 -2.27 21.59
CA LEU A 165 -6.43 -2.27 20.51
C LEU A 165 -6.95 -3.06 19.30
N SER A 166 -7.61 -4.19 19.52
CA SER A 166 -8.17 -5.01 18.42
C SER A 166 -9.24 -4.24 17.63
N THR A 167 -10.03 -3.40 18.31
CA THR A 167 -11.03 -2.52 17.67
C THR A 167 -10.35 -1.50 16.76
N PHE A 168 -9.32 -0.80 17.25
CA PHE A 168 -8.54 0.13 16.43
C PHE A 168 -7.87 -0.58 15.25
N LEU A 169 -7.23 -1.73 15.48
CA LEU A 169 -6.62 -2.51 14.41
C LEU A 169 -7.64 -2.94 13.35
N ASN A 170 -8.86 -3.31 13.75
CA ASN A 170 -9.92 -3.63 12.81
C ASN A 170 -10.30 -2.43 11.94
N ILE A 171 -10.37 -1.23 12.53
CA ILE A 171 -10.60 0.02 11.79
C ILE A 171 -9.45 0.28 10.83
N PHE A 172 -8.21 0.34 11.34
CA PHE A 172 -6.99 0.62 10.58
C PHE A 172 -6.79 -0.30 9.38
N PHE A 173 -7.17 -1.58 9.51
CA PHE A 173 -6.99 -2.60 8.48
C PHE A 173 -8.31 -3.01 7.80
N SER A 174 -9.40 -2.24 7.96
CA SER A 174 -10.71 -2.52 7.34
C SER A 174 -10.64 -2.56 5.81
N LYS A 175 -9.73 -1.79 5.20
CA LYS A 175 -9.50 -1.77 3.74
C LYS A 175 -8.30 -2.59 3.26
N ALA A 176 -7.69 -3.41 4.12
CA ALA A 176 -6.50 -4.20 3.77
C ALA A 176 -6.71 -5.08 2.53
N LEU A 177 -7.85 -5.78 2.45
CA LEU A 177 -8.19 -6.65 1.32
C LEU A 177 -8.33 -5.88 0.00
N MET A 178 -8.93 -4.68 0.05
CA MET A 178 -9.10 -3.84 -1.14
C MET A 178 -7.74 -3.39 -1.70
N VAL A 179 -6.85 -2.91 -0.82
CA VAL A 179 -5.50 -2.46 -1.23
C VAL A 179 -4.66 -3.63 -1.73
N PHE A 180 -4.77 -4.81 -1.09
CA PHE A 180 -4.14 -6.03 -1.58
C PHE A 180 -4.51 -6.32 -3.03
N TRP A 181 -5.82 -6.35 -3.36
CA TRP A 181 -6.27 -6.65 -4.72
C TRP A 181 -5.79 -5.63 -5.75
N ILE A 182 -5.80 -4.34 -5.40
CA ILE A 182 -5.27 -3.29 -6.29
C ILE A 182 -3.79 -3.54 -6.60
N SER A 183 -2.97 -3.77 -5.58
CA SER A 183 -1.54 -4.02 -5.73
C SER A 183 -1.27 -5.33 -6.50
N PHE A 184 -2.03 -6.37 -6.20
CA PHE A 184 -1.90 -7.70 -6.81
C PHE A 184 -2.25 -7.66 -8.30
N ILE A 185 -3.39 -7.06 -8.67
CA ILE A 185 -3.82 -6.92 -10.07
C ILE A 185 -2.82 -6.05 -10.84
N PHE A 186 -2.36 -4.94 -10.26
CA PHE A 186 -1.36 -4.09 -10.90
C PHE A 186 -0.04 -4.84 -11.14
N GLY A 187 0.38 -5.67 -10.18
CA GLY A 187 1.53 -6.56 -10.33
C GLY A 187 1.37 -7.58 -11.47
N LEU A 188 0.19 -8.21 -11.59
CA LEU A 188 -0.13 -9.12 -12.70
C LEU A 188 -0.11 -8.42 -14.05
N VAL A 189 -0.68 -7.21 -14.14
CA VAL A 189 -0.66 -6.40 -15.37
C VAL A 189 0.77 -6.08 -15.78
N LEU A 190 1.65 -5.69 -14.85
CA LEU A 190 3.06 -5.44 -15.14
C LEU A 190 3.80 -6.68 -15.64
N ILE A 191 3.55 -7.85 -15.04
CA ILE A 191 4.11 -9.12 -15.51
C ILE A 191 3.62 -9.43 -16.91
N GLY A 192 2.31 -9.29 -17.18
CA GLY A 192 1.71 -9.51 -18.49
C GLY A 192 2.33 -8.62 -19.57
N ILE A 193 2.53 -7.33 -19.29
CA ILE A 193 3.23 -6.39 -20.17
C ILE A 193 4.67 -6.86 -20.42
N GLY A 194 5.40 -7.22 -19.36
CA GLY A 194 6.79 -7.68 -19.48
C GLY A 194 6.94 -8.95 -20.33
N LEU A 195 6.03 -9.92 -20.16
CA LEU A 195 6.00 -11.13 -20.98
C LEU A 195 5.64 -10.80 -22.44
N GLY A 196 4.62 -9.98 -22.67
CA GLY A 196 4.22 -9.57 -24.03
C GLY A 196 5.35 -8.86 -24.79
N LEU A 197 6.07 -7.96 -24.13
CA LEU A 197 7.25 -7.29 -24.70
C LEU A 197 8.38 -8.27 -25.04
N LYS A 198 8.54 -9.34 -24.24
CA LYS A 198 9.53 -10.38 -24.50
C LYS A 198 9.19 -11.20 -25.74
N PHE A 199 7.91 -11.53 -25.96
CA PHE A 199 7.46 -12.25 -27.16
C PHE A 199 7.54 -11.39 -28.42
N SER A 200 7.11 -10.13 -28.38
CA SER A 200 7.09 -9.25 -29.57
C SER A 200 8.48 -8.97 -30.14
N ASN A 201 9.51 -8.89 -29.30
CA ASN A 201 10.87 -8.59 -29.78
C ASN A 201 11.56 -9.80 -30.42
N ALA A 202 11.18 -11.04 -30.07
CA ALA A 202 11.76 -12.23 -30.68
C ALA A 202 11.45 -12.30 -32.19
N ASP A 203 10.22 -11.95 -32.58
CA ASP A 203 9.79 -11.95 -33.98
C ASP A 203 10.31 -10.73 -34.74
N PHE A 204 10.36 -9.54 -34.11
CA PHE A 204 10.88 -8.35 -34.74
C PHE A 204 12.38 -8.47 -35.05
N VAL A 205 13.17 -9.03 -34.13
CA VAL A 205 14.60 -9.28 -34.35
C VAL A 205 14.79 -10.29 -35.48
N LYS A 206 14.10 -11.44 -35.46
CA LYS A 206 14.17 -12.44 -36.55
C LYS A 206 13.86 -11.86 -37.92
N LYS A 207 12.84 -10.99 -38.02
CA LYS A 207 12.41 -10.37 -39.28
C LYS A 207 13.47 -9.39 -39.83
N ILE A 208 14.28 -8.78 -38.97
CA ILE A 208 15.40 -7.92 -39.38
C ILE A 208 16.62 -8.76 -39.80
N THR A 209 16.93 -9.85 -39.08
CA THR A 209 18.08 -10.71 -39.43
C THR A 209 17.89 -11.42 -40.77
N GLU A 210 16.71 -12.00 -41.05
CA GLU A 210 16.43 -12.68 -42.33
C GLU A 210 16.50 -11.72 -43.54
N LYS A 211 16.15 -10.44 -43.35
CA LYS A 211 16.19 -9.43 -44.42
C LYS A 211 17.62 -9.02 -44.77
N THR A 212 18.58 -9.27 -43.87
CA THR A 212 19.99 -8.91 -44.05
C THR A 212 20.77 -10.05 -44.71
N GLU A 213 20.53 -11.31 -44.33
CA GLU A 213 21.16 -12.48 -44.97
C GLU A 213 20.74 -12.67 -46.44
N LYS A 214 19.49 -12.34 -46.79
CA LYS A 214 19.03 -12.37 -48.18
C LYS A 214 19.73 -11.35 -49.09
N LYS A 215 20.31 -10.27 -48.54
CA LYS A 215 21.05 -9.27 -49.33
C LYS A 215 22.51 -9.64 -49.57
N GLU A 216 23.15 -10.37 -48.66
CA GLU A 216 24.53 -10.83 -48.87
C GLU A 216 24.62 -11.98 -49.88
N THR A 217 23.60 -12.85 -49.92
CA THR A 217 23.55 -13.96 -50.90
C THR A 217 23.30 -13.49 -52.34
N THR A 218 22.67 -12.33 -52.56
CA THR A 218 22.52 -11.76 -53.92
C THR A 218 23.76 -11.00 -54.38
N LYS A 219 24.58 -10.48 -53.45
CA LYS A 219 25.81 -9.72 -53.79
C LYS A 219 26.99 -10.62 -54.14
N LYS A 220 27.01 -11.87 -53.68
CA LYS A 220 28.08 -12.85 -53.96
C LYS A 220 27.91 -13.61 -55.29
N LYS A 221 26.82 -13.36 -56.03
CA LYS A 221 26.51 -13.97 -57.34
C LYS A 221 26.64 -12.97 -58.53
N ARG A 222 27.14 -11.77 -58.29
CA ARG A 222 27.57 -10.79 -59.32
C ARG A 222 29.06 -10.58 -59.20
#